data_AF-A0A367QP26-F1
#
_entry.id   AF-A0A367QP26-F1
#
_cell.length_a   1.000
_cell.length_b   1.000
_cell.length_c   1.000
_cell.angle_alpha   90.00
_cell.angle_beta   90.00
_cell.angle_gamma   90.00
#
_symmetry.space_group_name_H-M   'P 1'
#
loop_
_entity.id
_entity.type
_entity.pdbx_description
1 polymer ?
#
loop_
_entity_poly.entity_id
_entity_poly.type
_entity_poly.pdbx_seq_one_letter_code
_entity_poly.pdbx_strand_id
1 'polypeptide(L)'
;MAQYTLAQSPEIILTVPGKDSAKAREKAMDQLVELMDAGKLSTELEEGFGPQQLIEVKEPTTDSTSGEDAITQAVQVLNNLATLKLKVQESRTEALEIRKAVDVLFSDKSVTEEEITRLKEGFKVLKNFAQANVRYQEARARAEQARQVLDEALKSPEK
;
A
#
# COMPACT_ATOMS: atom_id res chain seq x y z
N MET A 1 4.57 -20.91 4.07
CA MET A 1 5.49 -20.90 5.24
C MET A 1 4.65 -20.53 6.46
N ALA A 2 5.02 -20.97 7.66
CA ALA A 2 4.28 -20.60 8.87
C ALA A 2 4.92 -19.36 9.49
N GLN A 3 4.10 -18.39 9.88
CA GLN A 3 4.53 -17.16 10.51
C GLN A 3 3.89 -17.04 11.89
N TYR A 4 4.67 -16.54 12.84
CA TYR A 4 4.24 -16.36 14.21
C TYR A 4 4.63 -15.00 14.74
N THR A 5 3.84 -14.50 15.69
CA THR A 5 4.10 -13.25 16.39
C THR A 5 3.80 -13.39 17.88
N LEU A 6 4.14 -12.36 18.64
CA LEU A 6 3.92 -12.25 20.08
C LEU A 6 2.74 -11.32 20.34
N ALA A 7 1.88 -11.66 21.30
CA ALA A 7 0.76 -10.81 21.69
C ALA A 7 1.21 -9.40 22.13
N GLN A 8 2.38 -9.32 22.76
CA GLN A 8 2.95 -8.09 23.31
C GLN A 8 3.80 -7.32 22.28
N SER A 9 4.21 -7.97 21.20
CA SER A 9 5.07 -7.43 20.15
C SER A 9 4.65 -7.94 18.77
N PRO A 10 3.52 -7.42 18.23
CA PRO A 10 3.02 -7.79 16.92
C PRO A 10 3.99 -7.44 15.77
N GLU A 11 4.97 -6.57 16.02
CA GLU A 11 6.03 -6.20 15.08
C GLU A 11 7.09 -7.29 14.87
N ILE A 12 7.18 -8.27 15.77
CA ILE A 12 8.14 -9.38 15.65
C ILE A 12 7.47 -10.52 14.88
N ILE A 13 7.99 -10.80 13.69
CA ILE A 13 7.50 -11.86 12.81
C ILE A 13 8.56 -12.98 12.71
N LEU A 14 8.24 -14.13 13.28
CA LEU A 14 9.06 -15.34 13.25
C LEU A 14 8.59 -16.20 12.08
N THR A 15 9.46 -16.49 11.13
CA THR A 15 9.11 -17.24 9.91
C THR A 15 9.83 -18.57 9.88
N VAL A 16 9.06 -19.65 9.78
CA VAL A 16 9.60 -21.01 9.71
C VAL A 16 9.08 -21.77 8.48
N PRO A 17 9.91 -22.64 7.88
CA PRO A 17 9.49 -23.44 6.74
C PRO A 17 8.47 -24.51 7.16
N GLY A 18 7.36 -24.61 6.43
CA GLY A 18 6.28 -25.57 6.68
C GLY A 18 4.91 -24.93 6.91
N LYS A 19 3.96 -25.72 7.41
CA LYS A 19 2.63 -25.30 7.89
C LYS A 19 2.63 -25.23 9.41
N ASP A 20 1.62 -24.57 10.00
CA ASP A 20 1.48 -24.53 11.45
C ASP A 20 1.40 -25.94 12.05
N SER A 21 2.30 -26.20 13.00
CA SER A 21 2.44 -27.47 13.70
C SER A 21 3.22 -27.25 14.99
N ALA A 22 3.10 -28.17 15.95
CA ALA A 22 3.88 -28.12 17.20
C ALA A 22 5.38 -27.96 16.93
N LYS A 23 5.90 -28.71 15.94
CA LYS A 23 7.30 -28.64 15.52
C LYS A 23 7.69 -27.31 14.85
N ALA A 24 6.76 -26.67 14.14
CA ALA A 24 7.00 -25.35 13.56
C ALA A 24 7.05 -24.26 14.65
N ARG A 25 6.19 -24.37 15.66
CA ARG A 25 6.17 -23.48 16.82
C ARG A 25 7.41 -23.63 17.69
N GLU A 26 7.89 -24.86 17.90
CA GLU A 26 9.18 -25.11 18.57
C GLU A 26 10.33 -24.41 17.85
N LYS A 27 10.41 -24.54 16.52
CA LYS A 27 11.44 -23.83 15.72
C LYS A 27 11.32 -22.31 15.76
N ALA A 28 10.10 -21.79 15.82
CA ALA A 28 9.88 -20.36 15.96
C ALA A 28 10.33 -19.87 17.33
N MET A 29 10.16 -20.69 18.38
CA MET A 29 10.69 -20.43 19.71
C MET A 29 12.23 -20.39 19.71
N ASP A 30 12.89 -21.30 19.00
CA ASP A 30 14.35 -21.27 18.85
C ASP A 30 14.83 -19.94 18.23
N GLN A 31 14.15 -19.47 17.16
CA GLN A 31 14.43 -18.16 16.55
C GLN A 31 14.16 -16.98 17.52
N LEU A 32 13.14 -17.09 18.36
CA LEU A 32 12.81 -16.07 19.35
C LEU A 32 13.91 -15.95 20.40
N VAL A 33 14.45 -17.08 20.88
CA VAL A 33 15.57 -17.11 21.83
C VAL A 33 16.81 -16.47 21.21
N GLU A 34 17.11 -16.75 19.93
CA GLU A 34 18.21 -16.09 19.23
C GLU A 34 18.04 -14.55 19.14
N LEU A 35 16.80 -14.07 18.96
CA LEU A 35 16.51 -12.64 18.95
C LEU A 35 16.61 -11.99 20.33
N MET A 36 16.28 -12.74 21.39
CA MET A 36 16.49 -12.32 22.78
C MET A 36 17.98 -12.19 23.10
N ASP A 37 18.78 -13.20 22.73
CA ASP A 37 20.24 -13.19 22.91
C ASP A 37 20.91 -12.07 22.10
N ALA A 38 20.35 -11.74 20.93
CA ALA A 38 20.79 -10.63 20.11
C ALA A 38 20.34 -9.24 20.62
N GLY A 39 19.57 -9.17 21.71
CA GLY A 39 19.04 -7.92 22.27
C GLY A 39 18.04 -7.20 21.36
N LYS A 40 17.39 -7.94 20.45
CA LYS A 40 16.42 -7.40 19.47
C LYS A 40 14.97 -7.53 19.92
N LEU A 41 14.73 -8.12 21.09
CA LEU A 41 13.43 -8.15 21.72
C LEU A 41 13.23 -6.85 22.53
N SER A 42 12.32 -5.99 22.07
CA SER A 42 12.02 -4.72 22.75
C SER A 42 11.06 -4.89 23.94
N THR A 43 10.54 -6.10 24.16
CA THR A 43 9.51 -6.42 25.16
C THR A 43 9.92 -7.63 25.99
N GLU A 44 9.50 -7.68 27.25
CA GLU A 44 9.74 -8.82 28.14
C GLU A 44 8.66 -9.90 27.90
N LEU A 45 9.08 -11.15 27.75
CA LEU A 45 8.16 -12.27 27.67
C LEU A 45 7.60 -12.61 29.06
N GLU A 46 6.36 -13.08 29.13
CA GLU A 46 5.77 -13.57 30.39
C GLU A 46 6.56 -14.78 30.94
N GLU A 47 6.63 -14.88 32.27
CA GLU A 47 7.30 -15.99 32.95
C GLU A 47 6.63 -17.33 32.58
N GLY A 48 7.40 -18.24 31.96
CA GLY A 48 6.88 -19.51 31.44
C GLY A 48 6.39 -19.44 29.99
N PHE A 49 6.74 -18.39 29.22
CA PHE A 49 6.39 -18.27 27.81
C PHE A 49 6.82 -19.50 26.98
N GLY A 50 5.85 -20.13 26.30
CA GLY A 50 6.08 -21.36 25.54
C GLY A 50 5.59 -21.31 24.08
N PRO A 51 5.96 -22.30 23.24
CA PRO A 51 5.65 -22.33 21.81
C PRO A 51 4.16 -22.26 21.46
N GLN A 52 3.27 -22.65 22.39
CA GLN A 52 1.82 -22.61 22.20
C GLN A 52 1.24 -21.19 22.33
N GLN A 53 1.96 -20.27 22.98
CA GLN A 53 1.56 -18.87 23.16
C GLN A 53 1.97 -17.98 21.98
N LEU A 54 2.74 -18.52 21.03
CA LEU A 54 2.95 -17.89 19.74
C LEU A 54 1.61 -17.74 19.01
N ILE A 55 1.32 -16.53 18.56
CA ILE A 55 0.14 -16.26 17.75
C ILE A 55 0.52 -16.56 16.31
N GLU A 56 -0.15 -17.54 15.69
CA GLU A 56 0.00 -17.75 14.25
C GLU A 56 -0.51 -16.50 13.54
N VAL A 57 0.39 -15.83 12.82
CA VAL A 57 0.00 -14.76 11.93
C VAL A 57 -0.59 -15.44 10.72
N LYS A 58 -1.92 -15.52 10.71
CA LYS A 58 -2.66 -15.76 9.48
C LYS A 58 -2.59 -14.49 8.66
N GLU A 59 -1.41 -14.21 8.09
CA GLU A 59 -1.38 -13.37 6.91
C GLU A 59 -2.35 -14.02 5.90
N PRO A 60 -3.19 -13.25 5.20
CA PRO A 60 -3.90 -13.78 4.05
C PRO A 60 -2.81 -14.35 3.14
N THR A 61 -2.71 -15.67 3.14
CA THR A 61 -1.64 -16.39 2.50
C THR A 61 -1.59 -15.93 1.06
N THR A 62 -0.47 -15.35 0.66
CA THR A 62 -0.05 -15.22 -0.74
C THR A 62 0.31 -16.59 -1.34
N ASP A 63 -0.38 -17.66 -0.90
CA ASP A 63 -0.47 -18.93 -1.61
C ASP A 63 -1.60 -18.79 -2.66
N SER A 64 -1.42 -17.86 -3.60
CA SER A 64 -2.35 -17.63 -4.71
C SER A 64 -2.09 -18.65 -5.83
N THR A 65 -2.39 -19.93 -5.57
CA THR A 65 -2.50 -20.96 -6.62
C THR A 65 -3.93 -21.16 -7.10
N SER A 66 -4.85 -20.24 -6.79
CA SER A 66 -6.17 -20.19 -7.42
C SER A 66 -6.24 -18.99 -8.35
N GLY A 67 -6.57 -19.21 -9.62
CA GLY A 67 -6.83 -18.13 -10.59
C GLY A 67 -7.92 -17.17 -10.10
N GLU A 68 -8.83 -17.61 -9.23
CA GLU A 68 -9.88 -16.78 -8.62
C GLU A 68 -9.33 -15.68 -7.69
N ASP A 69 -8.24 -15.95 -6.97
CA ASP A 69 -7.61 -14.95 -6.10
C ASP A 69 -6.89 -13.88 -6.93
N ALA A 70 -6.22 -14.30 -8.01
CA ALA A 70 -5.58 -13.38 -8.95
C ALA A 70 -6.61 -12.48 -9.64
N ILE A 71 -7.77 -13.02 -10.02
CA ILE A 71 -8.90 -12.25 -10.57
C ILE A 71 -9.43 -11.26 -9.52
N THR A 72 -9.59 -11.69 -8.27
CA THR A 72 -10.08 -10.81 -7.19
C THR A 72 -9.13 -9.64 -6.94
N GLN A 73 -7.82 -9.90 -6.89
CA GLN A 73 -6.79 -8.85 -6.77
C GLN A 73 -6.77 -7.92 -7.99
N ALA A 74 -6.91 -8.48 -9.20
CA ALA A 74 -6.97 -7.69 -10.43
C ALA A 74 -8.15 -6.69 -10.41
N VAL A 75 -9.35 -7.15 -10.03
CA VAL A 75 -10.53 -6.30 -9.90
C VAL A 75 -10.33 -5.21 -8.84
N GLN A 76 -9.71 -5.52 -7.71
CA GLN A 76 -9.41 -4.53 -6.67
C GLN A 76 -8.44 -3.44 -7.16
N VAL A 77 -7.39 -3.82 -7.89
CA VAL A 77 -6.44 -2.87 -8.48
C VAL A 77 -7.15 -1.97 -9.49
N LEU A 78 -8.01 -2.53 -10.35
CA LEU A 78 -8.80 -1.76 -11.32
C LEU A 78 -9.80 -0.81 -10.63
N ASN A 79 -10.44 -1.25 -9.54
CA ASN A 79 -11.34 -0.40 -8.75
C ASN A 79 -10.61 0.78 -8.11
N ASN A 80 -9.43 0.53 -7.54
CA ASN A 80 -8.59 1.60 -7.00
C ASN A 80 -8.18 2.60 -8.10
N LEU A 81 -7.79 2.11 -9.28
CA LEU A 81 -7.51 2.97 -10.43
C LEU A 81 -8.72 3.84 -10.80
N ALA A 82 -9.93 3.26 -10.83
CA ALA A 82 -11.15 3.99 -11.15
C ALA A 82 -11.43 5.14 -10.15
N THR A 83 -11.27 4.86 -8.85
CA THR A 83 -11.44 5.87 -7.79
C THR A 83 -10.39 6.98 -7.90
N LEU A 84 -9.13 6.64 -8.15
CA LEU A 84 -8.06 7.61 -8.37
C LEU A 84 -8.31 8.45 -9.63
N LYS A 85 -8.80 7.84 -10.71
CA LYS A 85 -9.16 8.53 -11.95
C LYS A 85 -10.22 9.60 -11.71
N LEU A 86 -11.28 9.24 -10.97
CA LEU A 86 -12.35 10.16 -10.61
C LEU A 86 -11.81 11.35 -9.81
N LYS A 87 -11.02 11.08 -8.76
CA LYS A 87 -10.42 12.11 -7.91
C LYS A 87 -9.52 13.10 -8.68
N VAL A 88 -8.74 12.58 -9.63
CA VAL A 88 -7.93 13.41 -10.52
C VAL A 88 -8.82 14.23 -11.45
N GLN A 89 -9.90 13.66 -11.99
CA GLN A 89 -10.83 14.37 -12.86
C GLN A 89 -11.56 15.51 -12.15
N GLU A 90 -12.05 15.29 -10.93
CA GLU A 90 -12.78 16.28 -10.13
C GLU A 90 -11.97 17.56 -9.89
N SER A 91 -10.67 17.42 -9.63
CA SER A 91 -9.79 18.54 -9.32
C SER A 91 -9.00 19.07 -10.53
N ARG A 92 -9.17 18.47 -11.71
CA ARG A 92 -8.34 18.76 -12.90
C ARG A 92 -8.51 20.19 -13.40
N THR A 93 -9.74 20.63 -13.59
CA THR A 93 -10.03 21.93 -14.20
C THR A 93 -9.48 23.06 -13.34
N GLU A 94 -9.83 23.04 -12.05
CA GLU A 94 -9.41 24.04 -11.07
C GLU A 94 -7.88 24.05 -10.90
N ALA A 95 -7.24 22.88 -10.78
CA ALA A 95 -5.78 22.81 -10.67
C ALA A 95 -5.05 23.33 -11.91
N LEU A 96 -5.60 23.11 -13.11
CA LEU A 96 -5.02 23.62 -14.35
C LEU A 96 -5.18 25.15 -14.49
N GLU A 97 -6.27 25.71 -13.99
CA GLU A 97 -6.44 27.17 -13.93
C GLU A 97 -5.43 27.80 -12.98
N ILE A 98 -5.27 27.24 -11.78
CA ILE A 98 -4.28 27.71 -10.80
C ILE A 98 -2.86 27.57 -11.37
N ARG A 99 -2.54 26.45 -12.02
CA ARG A 99 -1.24 26.24 -12.68
C ARG A 99 -0.95 27.33 -13.72
N LYS A 100 -1.95 27.82 -14.47
CA LYS A 100 -1.75 28.93 -15.40
C LYS A 100 -1.54 30.25 -14.65
N ALA A 101 -2.27 30.47 -13.55
CA ALA A 101 -2.07 31.65 -12.72
C ALA A 101 -0.67 31.72 -12.08
N VAL A 102 -0.02 30.56 -11.86
CA VAL A 102 1.38 30.50 -11.41
C VAL A 102 2.34 31.17 -12.40
N ASP A 103 2.07 31.14 -13.70
CA ASP A 103 2.94 31.75 -14.72
C ASP A 103 3.09 33.27 -14.52
N VAL A 104 2.13 33.92 -13.84
CA VAL A 104 2.20 35.36 -13.49
C VAL A 104 3.39 35.65 -12.57
N LEU A 105 3.73 34.73 -11.65
CA LEU A 105 4.89 34.87 -10.76
C LEU A 105 6.23 34.89 -11.50
N PHE A 106 6.26 34.38 -12.73
CA PHE A 106 7.44 34.34 -13.59
C PHE A 106 7.42 35.40 -14.68
N SER A 107 6.44 36.31 -14.65
CA SER A 107 6.31 37.40 -15.61
C SER A 107 6.79 38.73 -15.02
N ASP A 108 7.25 39.64 -15.87
CA ASP A 108 7.65 41.00 -15.47
C ASP A 108 6.44 41.93 -15.16
N LYS A 109 5.22 41.38 -15.11
CA LYS A 109 4.00 42.16 -14.85
C LYS A 109 3.85 42.41 -13.35
N SER A 110 3.41 43.61 -13.00
CA SER A 110 2.98 43.92 -11.64
C SER A 110 1.78 43.07 -11.26
N VAL A 111 1.84 42.42 -10.09
CA VAL A 111 0.79 41.53 -9.57
C VAL A 111 0.05 42.25 -8.44
N THR A 112 -1.28 42.12 -8.36
CA THR A 112 -2.04 42.69 -7.24
C THR A 112 -2.04 41.77 -6.01
N GLU A 113 -2.37 42.32 -4.85
CA GLU A 113 -2.48 41.53 -3.62
C GLU A 113 -3.63 40.51 -3.70
N GLU A 114 -4.73 40.82 -4.38
CA GLU A 114 -5.83 39.87 -4.57
C GLU A 114 -5.40 38.69 -5.45
N GLU A 115 -4.62 38.93 -6.50
CA GLU A 115 -4.08 37.88 -7.36
C GLU A 115 -3.13 36.95 -6.59
N ILE A 116 -2.25 37.50 -5.76
CA ILE A 116 -1.36 36.73 -4.90
C ILE A 116 -2.15 35.92 -3.87
N THR A 117 -3.21 36.48 -3.30
CA THR A 117 -4.06 35.79 -2.31
C THR A 117 -4.78 34.60 -2.94
N ARG A 118 -5.43 34.78 -4.10
CA ARG A 118 -6.06 33.68 -4.85
C ARG A 118 -5.06 32.59 -5.22
N LEU A 119 -3.85 32.98 -5.63
CA LEU A 119 -2.81 32.03 -5.97
C LEU A 119 -2.36 31.19 -4.76
N LYS A 120 -2.20 31.82 -3.60
CA LYS A 120 -1.87 31.15 -2.33
C LYS A 120 -2.92 30.13 -1.92
N GLU A 121 -4.21 30.49 -2.03
CA GLU A 121 -5.33 29.59 -1.76
C GLU A 121 -5.34 28.41 -2.74
N GLY A 122 -5.08 28.70 -4.03
CA GLY A 122 -5.02 27.71 -5.09
C GLY A 122 -3.88 26.70 -4.95
N PHE A 123 -2.76 27.04 -4.29
CA PHE A 123 -1.65 26.09 -4.14
C PHE A 123 -2.05 24.80 -3.41
N LYS A 124 -3.03 24.86 -2.50
CA LYS A 124 -3.56 23.65 -1.84
C LYS A 124 -4.22 22.71 -2.85
N VAL A 125 -5.02 23.25 -3.76
CA VAL A 125 -5.70 22.49 -4.82
C VAL A 125 -4.66 21.92 -5.78
N LEU A 126 -3.70 22.73 -6.23
CA LEU A 126 -2.63 22.31 -7.12
C LEU A 126 -1.80 21.17 -6.52
N LYS A 127 -1.43 21.28 -5.23
CA LYS A 127 -0.72 20.22 -4.49
C LYS A 127 -1.52 18.93 -4.45
N ASN A 128 -2.80 19.01 -4.06
CA ASN A 128 -3.65 17.84 -3.93
C ASN A 128 -3.87 17.14 -5.28
N PHE A 129 -4.10 17.91 -6.34
CA PHE A 129 -4.21 17.40 -7.70
C PHE A 129 -2.90 16.72 -8.14
N ALA A 130 -1.75 17.37 -7.92
CA ALA A 130 -0.45 16.80 -8.30
C ALA A 130 -0.19 15.46 -7.58
N GLN A 131 -0.43 15.38 -6.27
CA GLN A 131 -0.29 14.15 -5.49
C GLN A 131 -1.26 13.05 -5.96
N ALA A 132 -2.52 13.41 -6.24
CA ALA A 132 -3.50 12.48 -6.78
C ALA A 132 -3.10 11.98 -8.17
N ASN A 133 -2.58 12.86 -9.03
CA ASN A 133 -2.14 12.53 -10.38
C ASN A 133 -0.93 11.59 -10.36
N VAL A 134 0.05 11.80 -9.47
CA VAL A 134 1.18 10.86 -9.29
C VAL A 134 0.67 9.47 -8.88
N ARG A 135 -0.17 9.40 -7.84
CA ARG A 135 -0.77 8.12 -7.39
C ARG A 135 -1.58 7.43 -8.49
N TYR A 136 -2.30 8.20 -9.30
CA TYR A 136 -3.04 7.68 -10.45
C TYR A 136 -2.11 7.10 -11.51
N GLN A 137 -0.99 7.75 -11.83
CA GLN A 137 -0.01 7.21 -12.80
C GLN A 137 0.62 5.91 -12.29
N GLU A 138 1.00 5.86 -11.01
CA GLU A 138 1.53 4.63 -10.38
C GLU A 138 0.49 3.50 -10.37
N ALA A 139 -0.75 3.81 -10.01
CA ALA A 139 -1.86 2.85 -10.03
C ALA A 139 -2.15 2.36 -11.45
N ARG A 140 -2.05 3.24 -12.46
CA ARG A 140 -2.27 2.88 -13.87
C ARG A 140 -1.24 1.86 -14.35
N ALA A 141 0.03 2.02 -13.97
CA ALA A 141 1.07 1.06 -14.34
C ALA A 141 0.78 -0.35 -13.77
N ARG A 142 0.30 -0.44 -12.53
CA ARG A 142 -0.10 -1.71 -11.89
C ARG A 142 -1.40 -2.28 -12.48
N ALA A 143 -2.32 -1.41 -12.85
CA ALA A 143 -3.60 -1.78 -13.42
C ALA A 143 -3.49 -2.40 -14.82
N GLU A 144 -2.44 -2.09 -15.58
CA GLU A 144 -2.21 -2.73 -16.88
C GLU A 144 -1.96 -4.24 -16.71
N GLN A 145 -1.21 -4.64 -15.68
CA GLN A 145 -0.99 -6.05 -15.35
C GLN A 145 -2.28 -6.72 -14.84
N ALA A 146 -3.03 -6.03 -13.99
CA ALA A 146 -4.33 -6.50 -13.52
C ALA A 146 -5.33 -6.71 -14.67
N ARG A 147 -5.31 -5.82 -15.68
CA ARG A 147 -6.12 -5.95 -16.88
C ARG A 147 -5.78 -7.22 -17.65
N GLN A 148 -4.49 -7.52 -17.85
CA GLN A 148 -4.07 -8.76 -18.53
C GLN A 148 -4.60 -10.01 -17.83
N VAL A 149 -4.51 -10.08 -16.50
CA VAL A 149 -5.06 -11.20 -15.69
C VAL A 149 -6.57 -11.36 -15.92
N LEU A 150 -7.30 -10.25 -16.00
CA LEU A 150 -8.74 -10.25 -16.26
C LEU A 150 -9.05 -10.69 -17.70
N ASP A 151 -8.31 -10.16 -18.68
CA ASP A 151 -8.48 -10.47 -20.11
C ASP A 151 -8.23 -11.97 -20.39
N GLU A 152 -7.20 -12.55 -19.76
CA GLU A 152 -6.91 -13.99 -19.80
C GLU A 152 -8.03 -14.84 -19.18
N ALA A 153 -8.51 -14.45 -17.99
CA ALA A 153 -9.59 -15.13 -17.30
C ALA A 153 -10.92 -15.11 -18.10
N LEU A 154 -11.19 -13.98 -18.77
CA LEU A 154 -12.39 -13.79 -19.58
C LEU A 154 -12.28 -14.42 -20.97
N LYS A 155 -11.10 -14.92 -21.37
CA LYS A 155 -10.80 -15.36 -22.75
C LYS A 155 -11.17 -14.27 -23.77
N SER A 156 -11.06 -13.02 -23.38
CA SER A 156 -11.37 -11.89 -24.24
C SER A 156 -10.20 -11.67 -25.19
N PRO A 157 -10.41 -11.69 -26.52
CA PRO A 157 -9.35 -11.32 -27.44
C PRO A 157 -9.03 -9.84 -27.26
N GLU A 158 -7.75 -9.51 -27.03
CA GLU A 158 -7.27 -8.13 -27.08
C GLU A 158 -7.76 -7.46 -28.38
N LYS A 159 -8.41 -6.30 -28.25
CA LYS A 159 -8.84 -5.48 -29.37
C LYS A 159 -8.10 -4.15 -29.37
#